data_AF-A0A060BTP7-F1
#
_entry.id   AF-A0A060BTP7-F1
#
_cell.length_a   1.000
_cell.length_b   1.000
_cell.length_c   1.000
_cell.angle_alpha   90.00
_cell.angle_beta   90.00
_cell.angle_gamma   90.00
#
_symmetry.space_group_name_H-M   'P 1'
#
loop_
_entity.id
_entity.type
_entity.pdbx_description
1 polymer ?
#
loop_
_entity_poly.entity_id
_entity_poly.type
_entity_poly.pdbx_seq_one_letter_code
_entity_poly.pdbx_strand_id
1 'polypeptide(L)'
;MPAHFPTDEHGLAHFDGTALYEHEDPRLGFHPDWNTAIYNFGRREVASFLINNALFWAERYHVDGLRVDAVASMLYRDYSREAGDWIANAEGGRENWEAAEFLRATNRALYGQHPGTITIAEESTAWPGVTLPAFDEGARTSLGFGFKWNMGFM
;
A
#
# COMPACT_ATOMS: atom_id res chain seq x y z
N MET A 1 -3.13 -8.72 2.61
CA MET A 1 -3.80 -7.41 2.62
C MET A 1 -2.81 -6.37 3.15
N PRO A 2 -2.16 -5.59 2.27
CA PRO A 2 -1.09 -4.66 2.69
C PRO A 2 -1.59 -3.26 3.11
N ALA A 3 -2.89 -2.98 2.99
CA ALA A 3 -3.42 -1.65 3.26
C ALA A 3 -3.44 -1.29 4.76
N HIS A 4 -3.76 -2.26 5.62
CA HIS A 4 -3.93 -2.06 7.06
C HIS A 4 -3.85 -3.39 7.81
N PHE A 5 -3.81 -3.33 9.15
CA PHE A 5 -3.84 -4.49 10.04
C PHE A 5 -4.63 -4.19 11.32
N PRO A 6 -5.24 -5.21 11.97
CA PRO A 6 -6.03 -4.98 13.17
C PRO A 6 -5.14 -4.72 14.39
N THR A 7 -5.72 -4.15 15.45
CA THR A 7 -5.00 -3.69 16.65
C THR A 7 -4.96 -4.69 17.80
N ASP A 8 -5.18 -5.98 17.53
CA ASP A 8 -5.10 -7.03 18.53
C ASP A 8 -3.73 -7.06 19.22
N GLU A 9 -3.71 -7.21 20.54
CA GLU A 9 -2.47 -7.21 21.36
C GLU A 9 -1.47 -8.30 20.99
N HIS A 10 -1.95 -9.42 20.45
CA HIS A 10 -1.10 -10.53 19.99
C HIS A 10 -0.56 -10.32 18.56
N GLY A 11 -0.96 -9.24 17.90
CA GLY A 11 -0.63 -8.91 16.52
C GLY A 11 0.59 -8.00 16.41
N LEU A 12 0.54 -7.07 15.44
CA LEU A 12 1.65 -6.18 15.11
C LEU A 12 1.58 -4.80 15.78
N ALA A 13 0.44 -4.46 16.41
CA ALA A 13 0.27 -3.17 17.06
C ALA A 13 1.19 -3.05 18.28
N HIS A 14 1.90 -1.93 18.40
CA HIS A 14 2.86 -1.68 19.48
C HIS A 14 3.85 -2.83 19.73
N PHE A 15 4.32 -3.45 18.65
CA PHE A 15 5.03 -4.74 18.66
C PHE A 15 6.21 -4.82 19.66
N ASP A 16 6.95 -3.74 19.84
CA ASP A 16 8.10 -3.66 20.76
C ASP A 16 7.90 -2.62 21.87
N GLY A 17 6.65 -2.23 22.14
CA GLY A 17 6.28 -1.13 23.03
C GLY A 17 6.31 0.24 22.36
N THR A 18 6.68 0.34 21.08
CA THR A 18 6.61 1.57 20.27
C THR A 18 5.73 1.36 19.05
N ALA A 19 5.35 2.45 18.36
CA ALA A 19 4.68 2.38 17.05
C ALA A 19 5.68 1.86 15.99
N LEU A 20 5.87 0.54 15.94
CA LEU A 20 6.91 -0.10 15.15
C LEU A 20 6.46 -0.30 13.70
N TYR A 21 5.36 -1.03 13.51
CA TYR A 21 4.81 -1.38 12.20
C TYR A 21 3.88 -0.30 11.68
N GLU A 22 3.14 0.35 12.57
CA GLU A 22 2.31 1.51 12.35
C GLU A 22 3.09 2.82 12.46
N HIS A 23 2.49 3.92 12.00
CA HIS A 23 3.05 5.25 12.19
C HIS A 23 2.63 5.81 13.55
N GLU A 24 3.55 6.48 14.26
CA GLU A 24 3.30 7.06 15.60
C GLU A 24 2.20 8.14 15.58
N ASP A 25 2.20 9.01 14.57
CA ASP A 25 1.10 9.95 14.32
C ASP A 25 -0.14 9.20 13.80
N PRO A 26 -1.26 9.15 14.55
CA PRO A 26 -2.46 8.42 14.15
C PRO A 26 -3.12 8.97 12.88
N ARG A 27 -2.88 10.24 12.52
CA ARG A 27 -3.37 10.83 11.26
C ARG A 27 -2.74 10.19 10.03
N LEU A 28 -1.60 9.52 10.20
CA LEU A 28 -0.91 8.73 9.17
C LEU A 28 -0.99 7.22 9.45
N GLY A 29 -1.13 6.82 10.71
CA GLY A 29 -1.01 5.43 11.17
C GLY A 29 -2.32 4.70 11.47
N PHE A 30 -3.49 5.30 11.24
CA PHE A 30 -4.77 4.70 11.66
C PHE A 30 -5.94 5.01 10.74
N HIS A 31 -6.72 3.99 10.35
CA HIS A 31 -8.01 4.16 9.66
C HIS A 31 -9.15 4.31 10.69
N PRO A 32 -9.77 5.50 10.82
CA PRO A 32 -10.77 5.75 11.85
C PRO A 32 -12.06 4.94 11.63
N ASP A 33 -12.58 4.88 10.40
CA ASP A 33 -13.82 4.16 10.09
C ASP A 33 -13.71 2.64 10.23
N TRP A 34 -12.49 2.10 10.12
CA TRP A 34 -12.24 0.65 10.20
C TRP A 34 -11.66 0.21 11.54
N ASN A 35 -11.26 1.16 12.39
CA ASN A 35 -10.59 0.90 13.65
C ASN A 35 -9.36 -0.03 13.49
N THR A 36 -8.51 0.28 12.51
CA THR A 36 -7.31 -0.53 12.18
C THR A 36 -6.08 0.34 11.98
N ALA A 37 -4.90 -0.22 12.25
CA ALA A 37 -3.63 0.45 12.06
C ALA A 37 -3.16 0.38 10.59
N ILE A 38 -2.46 1.42 10.16
CA ILE A 38 -1.87 1.56 8.82
C ILE A 38 -0.38 1.31 8.94
N TYR A 39 0.16 0.46 8.06
CA TYR A 39 1.61 0.22 8.01
C TYR A 39 2.38 1.51 7.71
N ASN A 40 3.49 1.71 8.40
CA ASN A 40 4.43 2.79 8.15
C ASN A 40 5.29 2.47 6.92
N PHE A 41 4.73 2.72 5.73
CA PHE A 41 5.39 2.44 4.45
C PHE A 41 6.73 3.17 4.26
N GLY A 42 6.94 4.29 4.98
CA GLY A 42 8.19 5.04 4.95
C GLY A 42 9.33 4.37 5.72
N ARG A 43 9.01 3.41 6.60
CA ARG A 43 10.01 2.66 7.37
C ARG A 43 10.51 1.47 6.57
N ARG A 44 11.81 1.44 6.31
CA ARG A 44 12.48 0.44 5.46
C ARG A 44 12.18 -1.00 5.87
N GLU A 45 12.20 -1.31 7.17
CA GLU A 45 11.97 -2.65 7.68
C GLU A 45 10.51 -3.08 7.49
N VAL A 46 9.55 -2.17 7.63
CA VAL A 46 8.11 -2.42 7.42
C VAL A 46 7.80 -2.63 5.94
N ALA A 47 8.30 -1.75 5.07
CA ALA A 47 8.17 -1.93 3.62
C ALA A 47 8.80 -3.27 3.17
N SER A 48 9.98 -3.60 3.71
CA SER A 48 10.66 -4.87 3.43
C SER A 48 9.86 -6.07 3.92
N PHE A 49 9.25 -6.01 5.10
CA PHE A 49 8.37 -7.07 5.61
C PHE A 49 7.21 -7.35 4.64
N LEU A 50 6.53 -6.30 4.16
CA LEU A 50 5.40 -6.43 3.26
C LEU A 50 5.79 -6.88 1.84
N ILE A 51 6.88 -6.34 1.27
CA ILE A 51 7.38 -6.76 -0.05
C ILE A 51 7.78 -8.24 -0.01
N ASN A 52 8.54 -8.65 1.02
CA ASN A 52 8.93 -10.05 1.18
C ASN A 52 7.72 -10.95 1.46
N ASN A 53 6.66 -10.45 2.10
CA ASN A 53 5.42 -11.22 2.24
C ASN A 53 4.77 -11.50 0.88
N ALA A 54 4.71 -10.52 -0.02
CA ALA A 54 4.18 -10.73 -1.37
C ALA A 54 5.01 -11.76 -2.16
N LEU A 55 6.35 -11.63 -2.12
CA LEU A 55 7.26 -12.59 -2.74
C LEU A 55 7.12 -14.00 -2.13
N PHE A 56 6.97 -14.10 -0.81
CA PHE A 56 6.82 -15.37 -0.09
C PHE A 56 5.64 -16.19 -0.62
N TRP A 57 4.50 -15.55 -0.92
CA TRP A 57 3.35 -16.24 -1.51
C TRP A 57 3.66 -16.78 -2.91
N ALA A 58 4.32 -15.99 -3.75
CA ALA A 58 4.74 -16.43 -5.08
C ALA A 58 5.80 -17.55 -5.02
N GLU A 59 6.79 -17.42 -4.16
CA GLU A 59 7.92 -18.35 -4.06
C GLU A 59 7.56 -19.67 -3.38
N ARG A 60 6.82 -19.63 -2.27
CA ARG A 60 6.57 -20.82 -1.43
C ARG A 60 5.27 -21.53 -1.75
N TYR A 61 4.28 -20.77 -2.18
CA TYR A 61 2.94 -21.30 -2.45
C TYR A 61 2.60 -21.29 -3.94
N HIS A 62 3.49 -20.76 -4.79
CA HIS A 62 3.35 -20.76 -6.24
C HIS A 62 2.03 -20.12 -6.70
N VAL A 63 1.58 -19.08 -6.01
CA VAL A 63 0.37 -18.36 -6.44
C VAL A 63 0.67 -17.59 -7.73
N ASP A 64 -0.26 -17.65 -8.68
CA ASP A 64 -0.10 -17.01 -9.99
C ASP A 64 -0.45 -15.51 -9.97
N GLY A 65 -1.02 -15.00 -8.88
CA GLY A 65 -1.36 -13.59 -8.81
C GLY A 65 -1.81 -13.10 -7.46
N LEU A 66 -1.73 -11.78 -7.28
CA LEU A 66 -2.14 -11.07 -6.08
C LEU A 66 -3.11 -9.95 -6.46
N ARG A 67 -4.26 -9.89 -5.77
CA ARG A 67 -5.15 -8.74 -5.82
C ARG A 67 -4.96 -7.89 -4.56
N VAL A 68 -4.83 -6.58 -4.73
CA VAL A 68 -4.88 -5.61 -3.64
C VAL A 68 -6.21 -4.89 -3.69
N ASP A 69 -6.96 -5.00 -2.60
CA ASP A 69 -8.22 -4.32 -2.36
C ASP A 69 -7.98 -2.94 -1.72
N ALA A 70 -8.91 -2.02 -1.93
CA ALA A 70 -8.95 -0.68 -1.36
C ALA A 70 -7.64 0.10 -1.53
N VAL A 71 -7.01 0.07 -2.72
CA VAL A 71 -5.72 0.74 -2.98
C VAL A 71 -5.80 2.24 -2.68
N ALA A 72 -6.97 2.86 -2.87
CA ALA A 72 -7.22 4.25 -2.50
C ALA A 72 -6.93 4.56 -1.02
N SER A 73 -7.23 3.61 -0.11
CA SER A 73 -6.95 3.77 1.33
C SER A 73 -5.47 3.94 1.64
N MET A 74 -4.61 3.40 0.78
CA MET A 74 -3.17 3.51 0.90
C MET A 74 -2.65 4.80 0.28
N LEU A 75 -3.19 5.20 -0.88
CA LEU A 75 -2.66 6.28 -1.72
C LEU A 75 -2.98 7.69 -1.22
N TYR A 76 -3.92 7.84 -0.31
CA TYR A 76 -4.43 9.14 0.11
C TYR A 76 -4.34 9.35 1.62
N ARG A 77 -3.67 10.43 2.03
CA ARG A 77 -3.55 10.84 3.44
C ARG A 77 -4.87 11.35 4.01
N ASP A 78 -5.79 11.79 3.16
CA ASP A 78 -7.14 12.24 3.53
C ASP A 78 -8.22 11.14 3.41
N TYR A 79 -7.83 9.89 3.13
CA TYR A 79 -8.80 8.81 2.98
C TYR A 79 -9.65 8.61 4.24
N SER A 80 -10.97 8.77 4.11
CA SER A 80 -11.93 8.60 5.21
C SER A 80 -11.62 9.53 6.41
N ARG A 81 -11.17 10.76 6.11
CA ARG A 81 -10.88 11.81 7.11
C ARG A 81 -11.53 13.13 6.73
N GLU A 82 -12.00 13.86 7.73
CA GLU A 82 -12.54 15.20 7.57
C GLU A 82 -11.42 16.25 7.44
N ALA A 83 -11.80 17.45 7.00
CA ALA A 83 -10.86 18.57 6.93
C ALA A 83 -10.31 18.92 8.33
N GLY A 84 -8.99 18.87 8.49
CA GLY A 84 -8.30 19.11 9.76
C GLY A 84 -7.81 17.83 10.45
N ASP A 85 -8.33 16.66 10.07
CA ASP A 85 -7.99 15.36 10.68
C ASP A 85 -6.86 14.62 9.94
N TRP A 86 -6.28 15.24 8.92
CA TRP A 86 -5.16 14.71 8.15
C TRP A 86 -4.09 15.78 7.91
N ILE A 87 -2.90 15.34 7.51
CA ILE A 87 -1.77 16.22 7.19
C ILE A 87 -1.27 15.99 5.76
N ALA A 88 -0.93 17.09 5.09
CA ALA A 88 -0.38 17.05 3.75
C ALA A 88 0.97 16.34 3.69
N ASN A 89 1.33 15.85 2.50
CA ASN A 89 2.70 15.43 2.21
C ASN A 89 3.63 16.65 2.11
N ALA A 90 4.94 16.41 1.98
CA ALA A 90 5.95 17.47 1.92
C ALA A 90 5.76 18.45 0.75
N GLU A 91 5.00 18.07 -0.28
CA GLU A 91 4.69 18.87 -1.47
C GLU A 91 3.36 19.64 -1.32
N GLY A 92 2.71 19.55 -0.15
CA GLY A 92 1.41 20.18 0.12
C GLY A 92 0.20 19.42 -0.44
N GLY A 93 0.43 18.26 -1.07
CA GLY A 93 -0.61 17.40 -1.62
C GLY A 93 -1.16 16.38 -0.61
N ARG A 94 -2.17 15.63 -1.05
CA ARG A 94 -2.81 14.56 -0.26
C ARG A 94 -2.28 13.17 -0.54
N GLU A 95 -1.39 13.04 -1.51
CA GLU A 95 -0.82 11.78 -1.94
C GLU A 95 0.07 11.20 -0.84
N ASN A 96 -0.15 9.94 -0.50
CA ASN A 96 0.73 9.16 0.34
C ASN A 96 1.82 8.54 -0.53
N TRP A 97 2.89 9.31 -0.71
CA TRP A 97 3.96 8.92 -1.62
C TRP A 97 4.78 7.72 -1.13
N GLU A 98 4.87 7.53 0.19
CA GLU A 98 5.51 6.37 0.79
C GLU A 98 4.75 5.09 0.42
N ALA A 99 3.42 5.11 0.47
CA ALA A 99 2.59 4.00 0.02
C ALA A 99 2.67 3.77 -1.49
N ALA A 100 2.67 4.84 -2.30
CA ALA A 100 2.83 4.72 -3.76
C ALA A 100 4.17 4.07 -4.14
N GLU A 101 5.27 4.46 -3.48
CA GLU A 101 6.59 3.85 -3.70
C GLU A 101 6.64 2.41 -3.20
N PHE A 102 6.00 2.09 -2.07
CA PHE A 102 5.85 0.71 -1.62
C PHE A 102 5.15 -0.18 -2.67
N LEU A 103 4.05 0.29 -3.27
CA LEU A 103 3.34 -0.44 -4.33
C LEU A 103 4.23 -0.63 -5.58
N ARG A 104 4.93 0.43 -6.00
CA ARG A 104 5.91 0.38 -7.10
C ARG A 104 7.01 -0.65 -6.84
N ALA A 105 7.59 -0.64 -5.64
CA ALA A 105 8.63 -1.56 -5.23
C ALA A 105 8.12 -3.01 -5.19
N THR A 106 6.91 -3.22 -4.66
CA THR A 106 6.27 -4.54 -4.62
C THR A 106 6.07 -5.13 -6.02
N ASN A 107 5.51 -4.33 -6.95
CA ASN A 107 5.29 -4.77 -8.33
C ASN A 107 6.61 -5.02 -9.08
N ARG A 108 7.61 -4.14 -8.94
CA ARG A 108 8.96 -4.37 -9.50
C ARG A 108 9.57 -5.67 -8.98
N ALA A 109 9.46 -5.93 -7.67
CA ALA A 109 10.03 -7.13 -7.05
C ALA A 109 9.34 -8.41 -7.54
N LEU A 110 8.01 -8.44 -7.57
CA LEU A 110 7.24 -9.60 -8.05
C LEU A 110 7.55 -9.92 -9.51
N TYR A 111 7.45 -8.93 -10.40
CA TYR A 111 7.70 -9.16 -11.82
C TYR A 111 9.18 -9.47 -12.14
N GLY A 112 10.11 -8.93 -11.37
CA GLY A 112 11.54 -9.21 -11.52
C GLY A 112 11.93 -10.63 -11.08
N GLN A 113 11.32 -11.16 -10.02
CA GLN A 113 11.69 -12.45 -9.42
C GLN A 113 10.79 -13.62 -9.84
N HIS A 114 9.52 -13.33 -10.15
CA HIS A 114 8.53 -14.32 -10.57
C HIS A 114 7.85 -13.89 -11.89
N PRO A 115 8.56 -13.99 -13.04
CA PRO A 115 7.98 -13.66 -14.33
C PRO A 115 6.78 -14.57 -14.62
N GLY A 116 5.60 -13.97 -14.77
CA GLY A 116 4.34 -14.69 -15.01
C GLY A 116 3.28 -14.49 -13.93
N THR A 117 3.67 -14.06 -12.72
CA THR A 117 2.71 -13.60 -11.71
C THR A 117 1.95 -12.38 -12.25
N ILE A 118 0.68 -12.22 -11.88
CA ILE A 118 -0.10 -11.00 -12.17
C ILE A 118 -0.42 -10.24 -10.87
N THR A 119 -0.52 -8.92 -10.96
CA THR A 119 -1.01 -8.09 -9.86
C THR A 119 -2.22 -7.28 -10.32
N ILE A 120 -3.24 -7.21 -9.45
CA ILE A 120 -4.52 -6.60 -9.76
C ILE A 120 -4.85 -5.58 -8.66
N ALA A 121 -5.14 -4.34 -9.04
CA ALA A 121 -5.61 -3.32 -8.12
C ALA A 121 -7.14 -3.17 -8.19
N GLU A 122 -7.79 -3.09 -7.04
CA GLU A 122 -9.04 -2.33 -6.92
C GLU A 122 -8.70 -0.95 -6.38
N GLU A 123 -8.96 0.07 -7.20
CA GLU A 123 -8.62 1.45 -6.92
C GLU A 123 -9.80 2.31 -7.39
N SER A 124 -10.58 2.81 -6.43
CA SER A 124 -11.88 3.43 -6.66
C SER A 124 -11.83 4.95 -6.84
N THR A 125 -10.63 5.53 -6.85
CA THR A 125 -10.41 6.91 -7.26
C THR A 125 -9.83 6.95 -8.68
N ALA A 126 -9.62 8.15 -9.21
CA ALA A 126 -9.06 8.34 -10.53
C ALA A 126 -7.51 8.45 -10.48
N TRP A 127 -6.83 7.63 -9.67
CA TRP A 127 -5.36 7.70 -9.57
C TRP A 127 -4.74 7.44 -10.95
N PRO A 128 -3.87 8.33 -11.47
CA PRO A 128 -3.30 8.17 -12.78
C PRO A 128 -2.23 7.07 -12.76
N GLY A 129 -2.21 6.21 -13.78
CA GLY A 129 -1.10 5.27 -13.98
C GLY A 129 -1.12 4.01 -13.11
N VAL A 130 -2.27 3.62 -12.54
CA VAL A 130 -2.40 2.37 -11.75
C VAL A 130 -1.78 1.17 -12.47
N THR A 131 -2.01 1.05 -13.79
CA THR A 131 -1.51 -0.05 -14.61
C THR A 131 -0.35 0.32 -15.54
N LEU A 132 0.33 1.45 -15.29
CA LEU A 132 1.55 1.81 -16.03
C LEU A 132 2.78 1.17 -15.37
N PRO A 133 3.80 0.74 -16.13
CA PRO A 133 5.01 0.14 -15.57
C PRO A 133 5.70 1.03 -14.54
N ALA A 134 6.08 0.45 -13.41
CA ALA A 134 6.77 1.14 -12.33
C ALA A 134 8.30 1.21 -12.55
N PHE A 135 8.76 1.60 -13.74
CA PHE A 135 10.19 1.80 -13.99
C PHE A 135 10.76 2.94 -13.15
N ASP A 136 12.07 2.91 -12.88
CA ASP A 136 12.74 3.91 -12.04
C ASP A 136 12.63 5.33 -12.63
N GLU A 137 12.68 5.43 -13.95
CA GLU A 137 12.45 6.66 -14.73
C GLU A 137 10.97 7.00 -14.96
N GLY A 138 10.06 6.10 -14.60
CA GLY A 138 8.62 6.27 -14.78
C GLY A 138 8.02 7.26 -13.78
N ALA A 139 6.96 7.96 -14.19
CA ALA A 139 6.24 8.90 -13.31
C ALA A 139 5.87 8.25 -11.98
N ARG A 140 6.06 8.95 -10.85
CA ARG A 140 5.84 8.45 -9.47
C ARG A 140 4.45 7.85 -9.23
N THR A 141 3.47 8.25 -10.02
CA THR A 141 2.10 7.74 -9.99
C THR A 141 1.92 6.38 -10.68
N SER A 142 2.87 5.96 -11.52
CA SER A 142 2.85 4.65 -12.18
C SER A 142 3.05 3.54 -11.16
N LEU A 143 2.00 2.82 -10.78
CA LEU A 143 2.04 1.88 -9.65
C LEU A 143 2.55 0.49 -10.05
N GLY A 144 2.56 0.17 -11.34
CA GLY A 144 3.06 -1.10 -11.84
C GLY A 144 2.10 -2.28 -11.70
N PHE A 145 0.80 -2.08 -11.47
CA PHE A 145 -0.14 -3.20 -11.51
C PHE A 145 -0.36 -3.70 -12.94
N GLY A 146 -0.56 -4.99 -13.13
CA GLY A 146 -0.91 -5.56 -14.44
C GLY A 146 -2.34 -5.23 -14.86
N PHE A 147 -3.25 -5.15 -13.88
CA PHE A 147 -4.67 -4.90 -14.12
C PHE A 147 -5.28 -3.99 -13.04
N LYS A 148 -6.34 -3.28 -13.40
CA LYS A 148 -7.19 -2.49 -12.48
C LYS A 148 -8.64 -2.93 -12.66
N TRP A 149 -9.37 -3.16 -11.58
CA TRP A 149 -10.81 -3.33 -11.64
C TRP A 149 -11.50 -2.08 -12.17
N ASN A 150 -12.36 -2.25 -13.18
CA ASN A 150 -13.15 -1.16 -13.74
C ASN A 150 -14.42 -0.95 -12.91
N MET A 151 -14.27 -0.27 -11.78
CA MET A 151 -15.38 0.00 -10.85
C MET A 151 -16.50 0.84 -11.45
N GLY A 152 -16.24 1.63 -12.50
CA GLY A 152 -17.27 2.44 -13.17
C GLY A 152 -18.16 1.66 -14.14
N PHE A 153 -17.80 0.42 -14.48
CA PHE A 153 -18.59 -0.45 -15.36
C PHE A 153 -19.42 -1.50 -14.60
N MET A 154 -19.01 -1.85 -13.37
CA MET A 154 -19.69 -2.84 -12.52
C MET A 154 -21.08 -2.35 -12.09
#